data_AF-A0A5N5G6D7-F1
#
_entry.id   AF-A0A5N5G6D7-F1
#
_cell.length_a   1.000
_cell.length_b   1.000
_cell.length_c   1.000
_cell.angle_alpha   90.00
_cell.angle_beta   90.00
_cell.angle_gamma   90.00
#
_symmetry.space_group_name_H-M   'P 1'
#
loop_
_entity.id
_entity.type
_entity.pdbx_description
1 polymer ?
#
loop_
_entity_poly.entity_id
_entity_poly.type
_entity_poly.pdbx_seq_one_letter_code
_entity_poly.pdbx_strand_id
1 'polypeptide(L)'
;MHEVKGICPDVYVPARSTYQISTYQLLEDTSIASFKRSGYIFYSSIALPQRENAVNQRKRKMKQVYRRYQNAIVFAMASFAIVYMVVSLVTNGSKGTSWFNFSPSQFPWLGTGVDMISGSTFRINYSSSYKDATRMKALPDLERGYIGDSVLQRDWQKGDENLKKLEAGLAAARALIGEAIKNPNHTTPLKDADYIPKGDIYRNAYAFHRSYLLMEKMFKIYVYEEGELPIFHNGPCKNIYSTEGLFLSFIETDTKFRTREPENAHVYFLPFSVVMIVEYLFHPIIRDKAVLERTVVDYVRIISNRYPYWNRSLGADHVMLSCHDWGPRATWYVKQLYFVAIRVLCNANTSEHFNPKKDASFPEINLETGEITGLIGGLHPSKRTILAFFAGRMHGRIRPFLFEHWKGKDRDLLVYEKLPEELSYHDMLQKSKYCICPSGHEVASPRIVEAIYAECVPVLISQHYVLPFSDVLNWDSFSVQVSVSEIPKLKEILMEIPEEQYRRMQERVKQVQRHFVVNNPPKRFDVFHMIIHSIWLRRLNVQI
;
A
#
# COMPACT_ATOMS: atom_id res chain seq x y z
N MET A 1 -28.85 -9.76 -30.10
CA MET A 1 -28.47 -10.47 -28.87
C MET A 1 -27.18 -9.83 -28.39
N HIS A 2 -27.29 -8.82 -27.52
CA HIS A 2 -26.13 -8.08 -27.02
C HIS A 2 -25.45 -8.90 -25.93
N GLU A 3 -24.23 -9.36 -26.18
CA GLU A 3 -23.35 -9.87 -25.12
C GLU A 3 -23.17 -8.77 -24.08
N VAL A 4 -23.56 -9.07 -22.84
CA VAL A 4 -23.17 -8.29 -21.67
C VAL A 4 -21.65 -8.45 -21.55
N LYS A 5 -20.87 -7.54 -22.12
CA LYS A 5 -19.43 -7.45 -21.83
C LYS A 5 -19.29 -7.26 -20.32
N GLY A 6 -18.67 -8.22 -19.63
CA GLY A 6 -18.27 -8.07 -18.23
C GLY A 6 -17.47 -6.79 -18.04
N ILE A 7 -17.47 -6.24 -16.81
CA ILE A 7 -16.82 -4.97 -16.43
C ILE A 7 -15.33 -4.95 -16.81
N CYS A 8 -14.71 -6.13 -16.87
CA CYS A 8 -13.40 -6.40 -17.43
C CYS A 8 -13.52 -7.63 -18.36
N PRO A 9 -12.71 -7.75 -19.42
CA PRO A 9 -12.64 -8.99 -20.18
C PRO A 9 -12.28 -10.13 -19.21
N ASP A 10 -13.12 -11.17 -19.17
CA ASP A 10 -12.83 -12.37 -18.41
C ASP A 10 -11.54 -12.98 -18.98
N VAL A 11 -10.44 -12.84 -18.25
CA VAL A 11 -9.28 -13.66 -18.52
C VAL A 11 -9.64 -15.05 -18.00
N TYR A 12 -9.70 -16.01 -18.92
CA TYR A 12 -9.81 -17.42 -18.59
C TYR A 12 -8.63 -17.79 -17.69
N VAL A 13 -8.90 -17.94 -16.39
CA VAL A 13 -8.00 -18.56 -15.44
C VAL A 13 -8.24 -20.07 -15.58
N PRO A 14 -7.41 -20.83 -16.33
CA PRO A 14 -7.54 -22.29 -16.32
C PRO A 14 -7.44 -22.75 -14.88
N ALA A 15 -8.34 -23.65 -14.48
CA ALA A 15 -8.36 -24.30 -13.17
C ALA A 15 -7.13 -25.20 -12.95
N ARG A 16 -5.92 -24.65 -13.01
CA ARG A 16 -4.73 -25.25 -12.41
C ARG A 16 -4.68 -24.72 -11.00
N SER A 17 -5.43 -25.36 -10.09
CA SER A 17 -5.38 -25.15 -8.64
C SER A 17 -5.15 -23.69 -8.24
N THR A 18 -6.22 -22.96 -7.91
CA THR A 18 -6.15 -21.72 -7.15
C THR A 18 -5.44 -21.98 -5.82
N TYR A 19 -4.11 -22.08 -5.86
CA TYR A 19 -3.28 -21.74 -4.74
C TYR A 19 -3.51 -20.24 -4.59
N GLN A 20 -4.37 -19.87 -3.65
CA GLN A 20 -4.19 -18.61 -2.96
C GLN A 20 -2.75 -18.64 -2.44
N ILE A 21 -1.81 -18.08 -3.20
CA ILE A 21 -0.46 -17.81 -2.71
C ILE A 21 -0.57 -16.54 -1.85
N SER A 22 -1.41 -16.59 -0.81
CA SER A 22 -1.11 -15.90 0.44
C SER A 22 -0.06 -16.76 1.12
N THR A 23 1.05 -16.15 1.48
CA THR A 23 2.30 -16.85 1.74
C THR A 23 2.25 -17.78 2.96
N TYR A 24 3.06 -18.85 2.89
CA TYR A 24 3.65 -19.62 4.00
C TYR A 24 2.92 -20.86 4.56
N GLN A 25 3.13 -21.98 3.85
CA GLN A 25 3.37 -23.31 4.45
C GLN A 25 4.87 -23.50 4.79
N LEU A 26 5.62 -22.42 5.05
CA LEU A 26 7.04 -22.50 5.41
C LEU A 26 7.17 -22.48 6.92
N LEU A 27 7.43 -23.67 7.46
CA LEU A 27 8.07 -23.87 8.75
C LEU A 27 9.39 -23.09 8.77
N GLU A 28 9.54 -22.18 9.73
CA GLU A 28 10.85 -21.83 10.24
C GLU A 28 11.36 -23.05 11.02
N ASP A 29 12.51 -23.60 10.60
CA ASP A 29 13.27 -24.59 11.36
C ASP A 29 13.78 -23.95 12.66
N THR A 30 12.94 -23.93 13.69
CA THR A 30 13.34 -23.76 15.09
C THR A 30 12.47 -24.64 16.00
N SER A 31 12.79 -25.93 16.06
CA SER A 31 12.91 -26.67 17.33
C SER A 31 13.14 -28.16 17.07
N ILE A 32 14.31 -28.62 17.49
CA ILE A 32 14.54 -30.03 17.79
C ILE A 32 13.76 -30.32 19.08
N ALA A 33 12.69 -31.13 19.01
CA ALA A 33 12.43 -32.23 19.94
C ALA A 33 11.05 -32.85 19.70
N SER A 34 11.04 -34.19 19.73
CA SER A 34 9.92 -35.04 20.13
C SER A 34 8.74 -35.17 19.15
N PHE A 35 8.73 -36.25 18.36
CA PHE A 35 7.59 -37.18 18.39
C PHE A 35 8.00 -38.60 17.99
N LYS A 36 7.73 -39.56 18.89
CA LYS A 36 7.86 -41.01 18.73
C LYS A 36 6.51 -41.58 18.24
N ARG A 37 6.59 -42.63 17.40
CA ARG A 37 5.56 -43.66 17.07
C ARG A 37 4.31 -43.10 16.37
N SER A 38 3.79 -43.65 15.27
CA SER A 38 3.66 -45.04 14.78
C SER A 38 3.68 -44.97 13.24
N GLY A 39 4.36 -45.82 12.47
CA GLY A 39 4.17 -47.26 12.35
C GLY A 39 3.28 -47.55 11.14
N TYR A 40 3.88 -47.81 9.96
CA TYR A 40 3.41 -48.76 8.90
C TYR A 40 4.47 -48.86 7.77
N ILE A 41 5.29 -49.92 7.88
CA ILE A 41 5.74 -50.95 6.90
C ILE A 41 5.18 -50.79 5.46
N PHE A 42 5.83 -51.04 4.30
CA PHE A 42 7.13 -51.51 3.75
C PHE A 42 7.13 -51.07 2.25
N TYR A 43 8.24 -50.76 1.55
CA TYR A 43 8.97 -51.72 0.69
C TYR A 43 10.33 -51.16 0.17
N SER A 44 11.35 -52.02 0.28
CA SER A 44 12.59 -52.22 -0.52
C SER A 44 13.50 -51.06 -0.94
N SER A 45 14.62 -50.96 -0.20
CA SER A 45 16.03 -51.13 -0.63
C SER A 45 16.45 -50.83 -2.07
N ILE A 46 17.46 -49.94 -2.25
CA ILE A 46 18.82 -50.24 -2.78
C ILE A 46 19.71 -48.97 -2.75
N ALA A 47 20.92 -49.15 -2.19
CA ALA A 47 22.19 -48.42 -2.36
C ALA A 47 22.37 -46.95 -1.90
N LEU A 48 23.07 -46.78 -0.76
CA LEU A 48 23.95 -45.65 -0.44
C LEU A 48 25.29 -46.18 0.08
N PRO A 49 26.43 -45.80 -0.54
CA PRO A 49 27.62 -45.52 0.26
C PRO A 49 28.43 -44.29 -0.22
N GLN A 50 27.76 -43.27 -0.80
CA GLN A 50 28.44 -42.04 -1.27
C GLN A 50 28.02 -40.76 -0.50
N ARG A 51 26.94 -40.77 0.30
CA ARG A 51 26.44 -39.56 0.99
C ARG A 51 27.09 -39.23 2.34
N GLU A 52 27.56 -40.21 3.11
CA GLU A 52 28.10 -39.93 4.46
C GLU A 52 29.46 -39.21 4.43
N ASN A 53 30.30 -39.52 3.44
CA ASN A 53 31.60 -38.87 3.28
C ASN A 53 31.47 -37.38 2.89
N ALA A 54 30.50 -37.03 2.06
CA ALA A 54 30.25 -35.64 1.63
C ALA A 54 29.71 -34.76 2.77
N VAL A 55 28.86 -35.31 3.65
CA VAL A 55 28.29 -34.59 4.80
C VAL A 55 29.36 -34.31 5.85
N ASN A 56 30.23 -35.29 6.13
CA ASN A 56 31.34 -35.11 7.08
C ASN A 56 32.40 -34.12 6.56
N GLN A 57 32.65 -34.07 5.25
CA GLN A 57 33.55 -33.09 4.65
C GLN A 57 32.98 -31.66 4.70
N ARG A 58 31.66 -31.48 4.51
CA ARG A 58 30.98 -30.19 4.66
C ARG A 58 30.98 -29.68 6.11
N LYS A 59 30.75 -30.55 7.09
CA LYS A 59 30.83 -30.18 8.53
C LYS A 59 32.22 -29.71 8.94
N ARG A 60 33.29 -30.35 8.42
CA ARG A 60 34.68 -29.91 8.67
C ARG A 60 34.99 -28.55 8.05
N LYS A 61 34.55 -28.30 6.80
CA LYS A 61 34.72 -26.99 6.14
C LYS A 61 33.97 -25.86 6.89
N MET A 62 32.74 -26.10 7.37
CA MET A 62 32.00 -25.09 8.14
C MET A 62 32.67 -24.74 9.48
N LYS A 63 33.18 -25.73 10.23
CA LYS A 63 33.93 -25.46 11.47
C LYS A 63 35.18 -24.60 11.23
N GLN A 64 35.83 -24.77 10.08
CA GLN A 64 37.03 -24.01 9.72
C GLN A 64 36.68 -22.56 9.31
N VAL A 65 35.55 -22.34 8.64
CA VAL A 65 35.03 -21.00 8.31
C VAL A 65 34.63 -20.24 9.58
N TYR A 66 33.97 -20.90 10.53
CA TYR A 66 33.54 -20.27 11.78
C TYR A 66 34.72 -19.80 12.64
N ARG A 67 35.80 -20.60 12.72
CA ARG A 67 37.06 -20.18 13.37
C ARG A 67 37.73 -18.99 12.69
N ARG A 68 37.71 -18.90 11.36
CA ARG A 68 38.26 -17.73 10.63
C ARG A 68 37.46 -16.46 10.92
N TYR A 69 36.14 -16.55 11.04
CA TYR A 69 35.28 -15.42 11.39
C TYR A 69 35.49 -14.93 12.83
N GLN A 70 35.63 -15.84 13.80
CA GLN A 70 35.93 -15.46 15.18
C GLN A 70 37.29 -14.75 15.29
N ASN A 71 38.32 -15.24 14.59
CA ASN A 71 39.62 -14.56 14.56
C ASN A 71 39.52 -13.17 13.91
N ALA A 72 38.75 -13.01 12.83
CA ALA A 72 38.56 -11.71 12.18
C ALA A 72 37.85 -10.68 13.09
N ILE A 73 36.89 -11.12 13.91
CA ILE A 73 36.23 -10.26 14.91
C ILE A 73 37.22 -9.84 15.99
N VAL A 74 38.07 -10.76 16.47
CA VAL A 74 39.11 -10.44 17.47
C VAL A 74 40.14 -9.45 16.89
N PHE A 75 40.56 -9.61 15.63
CA PHE A 75 41.45 -8.66 14.95
C PHE A 75 40.81 -7.28 14.73
N ALA A 76 39.52 -7.22 14.41
CA ALA A 76 38.80 -5.96 14.28
C ALA A 76 38.72 -5.23 15.63
N MET A 77 38.39 -5.95 16.72
CA MET A 77 38.33 -5.38 18.07
C MET A 77 39.69 -4.87 18.56
N ALA A 78 40.77 -5.61 18.28
CA ALA A 78 42.13 -5.17 18.61
C ALA A 78 42.53 -3.90 17.82
N SER A 79 42.11 -3.80 16.56
CA SER A 79 42.35 -2.63 15.72
C SER A 79 41.62 -1.39 16.26
N PHE A 80 40.36 -1.53 16.71
CA PHE A 80 39.62 -0.45 17.36
C PHE A 80 40.26 -0.01 18.69
N ALA A 81 40.79 -0.95 19.49
CA ALA A 81 41.47 -0.63 20.73
C ALA A 81 42.78 0.15 20.51
N ILE A 82 43.53 -0.19 19.46
CA ILE A 82 44.76 0.53 19.08
C ILE A 82 44.41 1.94 18.59
N VAL A 83 43.39 2.08 17.73
CA VAL A 83 42.93 3.41 17.27
C VAL A 83 42.45 4.25 18.45
N TYR A 84 41.72 3.67 19.39
CA TYR A 84 41.29 4.37 20.61
C TYR A 84 42.46 4.82 21.47
N MET A 85 43.48 3.98 21.68
CA MET A 85 44.71 4.35 22.40
C MET A 85 45.48 5.46 21.70
N VAL A 86 45.63 5.41 20.37
CA VAL A 86 46.30 6.46 19.59
C VAL A 86 45.53 7.77 19.66
N VAL A 87 44.20 7.73 19.51
CA VAL A 87 43.35 8.92 19.64
C VAL A 87 43.43 9.50 21.05
N SER A 88 43.42 8.66 22.10
CA SER A 88 43.50 9.11 23.49
C SER A 88 44.89 9.67 23.86
N LEU A 89 45.96 9.17 23.25
CA LEU A 89 47.31 9.72 23.37
C LEU A 89 47.47 11.06 22.63
N VAL A 90 46.80 11.22 21.49
CA VAL A 90 46.82 12.47 20.71
C VAL A 90 45.94 13.56 21.35
N THR A 91 44.86 13.20 22.04
CA THR A 91 43.94 14.16 22.67
C THR A 91 44.35 14.59 24.08
N ASN A 92 45.21 13.84 24.78
CA ASN A 92 45.71 14.23 26.11
C ASN A 92 46.87 15.25 26.10
N GLY A 93 47.33 15.70 24.92
CA GLY A 93 48.42 16.68 24.77
C GLY A 93 47.99 18.12 24.52
N SER A 94 46.70 18.42 24.37
CA SER A 94 46.23 19.75 23.97
C SER A 94 45.18 20.30 24.93
N LYS A 95 45.62 21.17 25.84
CA LYS A 95 44.74 22.09 26.56
C LYS A 95 44.15 23.07 25.55
N GLY A 96 42.85 22.98 25.27
CA GLY A 96 42.12 24.07 24.63
C GLY A 96 40.95 23.64 23.76
N THR A 97 39.76 24.06 24.18
CA THR A 97 38.50 24.19 23.42
C THR A 97 37.68 22.93 23.14
N SER A 98 36.62 22.81 23.96
CA SER A 98 35.58 21.78 23.99
C SER A 98 34.51 22.04 22.93
N TRP A 99 34.30 21.08 22.03
CA TRP A 99 33.03 20.88 21.33
C TRP A 99 32.72 19.37 21.37
N PHE A 100 31.46 19.01 21.62
CA PHE A 100 30.88 17.67 21.83
C PHE A 100 30.83 17.17 23.29
N ASN A 101 29.78 17.62 24.00
CA ASN A 101 29.17 16.84 25.08
C ASN A 101 28.00 16.04 24.51
N PHE A 102 28.11 14.71 24.51
CA PHE A 102 26.96 13.81 24.46
C PHE A 102 26.56 13.47 25.90
N SER A 103 25.29 13.66 26.25
CA SER A 103 24.68 13.02 27.41
C SER A 103 23.38 12.32 26.99
N PRO A 104 23.12 11.08 27.44
CA PRO A 104 21.94 10.31 27.07
C PRO A 104 20.81 10.49 28.11
N SER A 105 19.57 10.72 27.66
CA SER A 105 18.34 10.04 28.16
C SER A 105 17.05 10.86 27.95
N GLN A 106 15.94 10.12 28.01
CA GLN A 106 14.55 10.49 28.29
C GLN A 106 13.57 10.72 27.12
N PHE A 107 12.71 9.70 26.94
CA PHE A 107 11.34 9.77 26.44
C PHE A 107 10.55 10.91 27.11
N PRO A 108 9.54 11.51 26.45
CA PRO A 108 8.14 11.19 26.84
C PRO A 108 7.06 11.33 25.76
N TRP A 109 6.05 10.46 25.85
CA TRP A 109 4.64 10.77 25.52
C TRP A 109 3.98 11.37 26.78
N LEU A 110 3.45 12.60 26.69
CA LEU A 110 2.22 13.11 27.32
C LEU A 110 2.19 14.65 27.26
N GLY A 111 1.24 15.19 26.51
CA GLY A 111 0.30 16.18 27.05
C GLY A 111 0.58 17.68 26.89
N THR A 112 -0.34 18.32 26.16
CA THR A 112 -0.84 19.72 26.28
C THR A 112 -0.02 20.85 25.63
N GLY A 113 -0.75 21.77 24.98
CA GLY A 113 -0.22 23.07 24.55
C GLY A 113 -0.39 23.34 23.06
N VAL A 114 -1.55 23.88 22.68
CA VAL A 114 -1.75 24.60 21.42
C VAL A 114 -0.87 25.84 21.45
N ASP A 115 -0.06 26.05 20.41
CA ASP A 115 0.13 27.39 19.85
C ASP A 115 0.47 27.31 18.36
N MET A 116 -0.21 28.17 17.63
CA MET A 116 -0.25 28.31 16.19
C MET A 116 0.73 29.43 15.78
N ILE A 117 1.19 29.37 14.52
CA ILE A 117 1.92 30.39 13.74
C ILE A 117 3.45 30.19 13.67
N SER A 118 3.90 29.62 12.54
CA SER A 118 4.68 30.38 11.54
C SER A 118 4.94 29.50 10.32
N GLY A 119 4.59 30.01 9.14
CA GLY A 119 4.85 29.34 7.88
C GLY A 119 6.34 29.36 7.54
N SER A 120 6.89 28.19 7.22
CA SER A 120 8.13 28.09 6.47
C SER A 120 8.01 26.96 5.45
N THR A 121 7.97 27.35 4.19
CA THR A 121 8.20 26.49 3.03
C THR A 121 9.55 25.80 3.17
N PHE A 122 9.55 24.48 3.30
CA PHE A 122 10.77 23.68 3.29
C PHE A 122 11.29 23.64 1.84
N ARG A 123 12.30 24.45 1.52
CA ARG A 123 13.09 24.32 0.29
C ARG A 123 14.18 23.27 0.53
N ILE A 124 14.14 22.18 -0.22
CA ILE A 124 15.27 21.26 -0.31
C ILE A 124 16.18 21.78 -1.43
N ASN A 125 17.25 22.48 -1.07
CA ASN A 125 18.32 22.82 -2.01
C ASN A 125 19.24 21.61 -2.17
N TYR A 126 19.22 21.00 -3.35
CA TYR A 126 20.22 20.01 -3.74
C TYR A 126 21.40 20.73 -4.40
N SER A 127 22.45 21.06 -3.64
CA SER A 127 23.73 21.48 -4.24
C SER A 127 24.55 20.23 -4.53
N SER A 128 24.47 19.71 -5.76
CA SER A 128 25.38 18.67 -6.24
C SER A 128 26.70 19.32 -6.69
N SER A 129 27.77 19.06 -5.95
CA SER A 129 29.14 19.38 -6.36
C SER A 129 29.60 18.35 -7.41
N TYR A 130 29.37 18.67 -8.68
CA TYR A 130 29.91 17.92 -9.83
C TYR A 130 31.40 18.25 -10.03
N LYS A 131 32.29 17.39 -9.53
CA LYS A 131 33.66 17.23 -10.03
C LYS A 131 34.07 15.77 -9.90
N ASP A 132 33.76 14.99 -10.94
CA ASP A 132 34.58 13.87 -11.45
C ASP A 132 33.80 13.12 -12.54
N ALA A 133 33.80 13.72 -13.74
CA ALA A 133 33.34 13.06 -14.96
C ALA A 133 34.45 13.20 -16.00
N THR A 134 35.53 12.44 -15.84
CA THR A 134 36.59 12.36 -16.85
C THR A 134 37.17 10.94 -16.90
N ARG A 135 36.33 9.93 -17.19
CA ARG A 135 36.77 8.65 -17.79
C ARG A 135 35.61 7.75 -18.20
N MET A 136 34.90 8.10 -19.27
CA MET A 136 34.29 7.09 -20.14
C MET A 136 34.66 7.45 -21.58
N LYS A 137 35.70 6.76 -22.08
CA LYS A 137 36.09 6.79 -23.50
C LYS A 137 35.13 5.88 -24.28
N ALA A 138 34.47 6.49 -25.26
CA ALA A 138 34.11 6.01 -26.60
C ALA A 138 33.74 4.53 -26.82
N LEU A 139 32.51 4.31 -27.29
CA LEU A 139 32.20 3.39 -28.40
C LEU A 139 31.25 4.11 -29.38
N PRO A 140 31.33 3.82 -30.69
CA PRO A 140 31.17 4.84 -31.72
C PRO A 140 29.74 5.00 -32.26
N ASP A 141 29.48 6.24 -32.67
CA ASP A 141 28.37 6.71 -33.48
C ASP A 141 28.16 5.87 -34.75
N LEU A 142 26.99 5.24 -34.86
CA LEU A 142 26.37 4.98 -36.15
C LEU A 142 24.85 5.05 -35.95
N GLU A 143 24.18 5.80 -36.82
CA GLU A 143 22.75 6.19 -36.80
C GLU A 143 22.35 7.37 -35.89
N ARG A 144 22.89 8.56 -36.18
CA ARG A 144 22.11 9.81 -36.04
C ARG A 144 21.99 10.48 -37.40
N GLY A 145 21.16 9.89 -38.25
CA GLY A 145 20.85 10.40 -39.58
C GLY A 145 19.86 11.56 -39.51
N TYR A 146 20.37 12.79 -39.62
CA TYR A 146 19.82 13.91 -40.39
C TYR A 146 18.29 14.17 -40.36
N ILE A 147 17.64 14.11 -39.20
CA ILE A 147 16.56 15.05 -38.81
C ILE A 147 16.68 15.23 -37.28
N GLY A 148 16.75 16.46 -36.76
CA GLY A 148 16.09 16.72 -35.48
C GLY A 148 16.80 17.41 -34.32
N ASP A 149 18.01 17.98 -34.40
CA ASP A 149 18.53 18.71 -33.22
C ASP A 149 17.70 19.98 -32.91
N SER A 150 17.25 20.71 -33.94
CA SER A 150 16.42 21.91 -33.77
C SER A 150 14.95 21.60 -33.46
N VAL A 151 14.43 20.46 -33.92
CA VAL A 151 13.06 20.00 -33.65
C VAL A 151 12.97 19.46 -32.22
N LEU A 152 13.93 18.59 -31.83
CA LEU A 152 14.05 18.10 -30.45
C LEU A 152 14.19 19.29 -29.50
N GLN A 153 15.08 20.25 -29.76
CA GLN A 153 15.28 21.40 -28.88
C GLN A 153 14.03 22.29 -28.75
N ARG A 154 13.23 22.45 -29.80
CA ARG A 154 11.94 23.17 -29.74
C ARG A 154 10.86 22.39 -28.96
N ASP A 155 10.82 21.07 -29.11
CA ASP A 155 9.89 20.22 -28.36
C ASP A 155 10.25 20.20 -26.86
N TRP A 156 11.53 20.19 -26.51
CA TRP A 156 12.00 20.34 -25.12
C TRP A 156 11.62 21.71 -24.52
N GLN A 157 11.81 22.80 -25.26
CA GLN A 157 11.42 24.15 -24.81
C GLN A 157 9.91 24.27 -24.58
N LYS A 158 9.10 23.68 -25.48
CA LYS A 158 7.64 23.66 -25.35
C LYS A 158 7.19 22.80 -24.15
N GLY A 159 7.85 21.67 -23.90
CA GLY A 159 7.59 20.82 -22.73
C GLY A 159 7.87 21.54 -21.41
N ASP A 160 8.94 22.33 -21.35
CA ASP A 160 9.28 23.14 -20.17
C ASP A 160 8.25 24.25 -19.91
N GLU A 161 7.70 24.88 -20.95
CA GLU A 161 6.62 25.87 -20.82
C GLU A 161 5.31 25.24 -20.32
N ASN A 162 4.94 24.08 -20.86
CA ASN A 162 3.76 23.33 -20.41
C ASN A 162 3.89 22.93 -18.93
N LEU A 163 5.05 22.41 -18.52
CA LEU A 163 5.31 22.08 -17.13
C LEU A 163 5.17 23.30 -16.22
N LYS A 164 5.76 24.45 -16.58
CA LYS A 164 5.63 25.69 -15.80
C LYS A 164 4.17 26.11 -15.62
N LYS A 165 3.35 26.02 -16.68
CA LYS A 165 1.92 26.33 -16.63
C LYS A 165 1.17 25.35 -15.72
N LEU A 166 1.49 24.06 -15.80
CA LEU A 166 0.90 23.03 -14.95
C LEU A 166 1.24 23.25 -13.48
N GLU A 167 2.50 23.51 -13.16
CA GLU A 167 2.97 23.79 -11.80
C GLU A 167 2.35 25.07 -11.22
N ALA A 168 2.17 26.12 -12.03
CA ALA A 168 1.43 27.31 -11.62
C ALA A 168 -0.05 26.98 -11.29
N GLY A 169 -0.69 26.12 -12.08
CA GLY A 169 -2.04 25.61 -11.81
C GLY A 169 -2.12 24.84 -10.49
N LEU A 170 -1.18 23.94 -10.23
CA LEU A 170 -1.08 23.19 -8.97
C LEU A 170 -0.84 24.11 -7.77
N ALA A 171 0.00 25.14 -7.92
CA ALA A 171 0.23 26.14 -6.88
C ALA A 171 -1.06 26.91 -6.54
N ALA A 172 -1.84 27.32 -7.55
CA ALA A 172 -3.14 27.94 -7.34
C ALA A 172 -4.14 26.99 -6.66
N ALA A 173 -4.18 25.71 -7.07
CA ALA A 173 -5.01 24.70 -6.43
C ALA A 173 -4.65 24.50 -4.96
N ARG A 174 -3.36 24.41 -4.62
CA ARG A 174 -2.87 24.35 -3.23
C ARG A 174 -3.31 25.56 -2.41
N ALA A 175 -3.20 26.77 -2.97
CA ALA A 175 -3.61 27.99 -2.27
C ALA A 175 -5.12 27.96 -1.94
N LEU A 176 -5.96 27.58 -2.91
CA LEU A 176 -7.41 27.49 -2.75
C LEU A 176 -7.84 26.40 -1.77
N ILE A 177 -7.15 25.25 -1.76
CA ILE A 177 -7.40 24.19 -0.78
C ILE A 177 -6.95 24.65 0.62
N GLY A 178 -5.78 25.30 0.71
CA GLY A 178 -5.25 25.84 1.97
C GLY A 178 -6.17 26.90 2.59
N GLU A 179 -6.80 27.74 1.77
CA GLU A 179 -7.83 28.68 2.20
C GLU A 179 -9.07 27.95 2.76
N ALA A 180 -9.55 26.92 2.06
CA ALA A 180 -10.68 26.12 2.52
C ALA A 180 -10.39 25.37 3.84
N ILE A 181 -9.13 24.96 4.07
CA ILE A 181 -8.71 24.35 5.34
C ILE A 181 -8.76 25.37 6.48
N LYS A 182 -8.32 26.62 6.24
CA LYS A 182 -8.31 27.69 7.26
C LYS A 182 -9.71 28.18 7.63
N ASN A 183 -10.67 28.06 6.71
CA ASN A 183 -12.04 28.52 6.89
C ASN A 183 -13.05 27.35 6.86
N PRO A 184 -12.98 26.39 7.81
CA PRO A 184 -13.82 25.19 7.79
C PRO A 184 -15.31 25.51 7.99
N ASN A 185 -15.62 26.63 8.65
CA ASN A 185 -16.98 27.09 8.96
C ASN A 185 -17.57 28.01 7.89
N HIS A 186 -16.98 28.06 6.68
CA HIS A 186 -17.53 28.87 5.60
C HIS A 186 -18.97 28.41 5.31
N THR A 187 -19.95 29.25 5.67
CA THR A 187 -21.37 28.90 5.75
C THR A 187 -22.03 28.74 4.39
N THR A 188 -21.40 29.20 3.31
CA THR A 188 -21.90 28.98 1.95
C THR A 188 -21.19 27.76 1.34
N PRO A 189 -21.89 26.62 1.16
CA PRO A 189 -21.33 25.48 0.43
C PRO A 189 -21.00 25.88 -1.01
N LEU A 190 -19.95 25.29 -1.57
CA LEU A 190 -19.72 25.40 -3.01
C LEU A 190 -20.94 24.79 -3.72
N LYS A 191 -21.48 25.49 -4.71
CA LYS A 191 -22.62 25.00 -5.48
C LYS A 191 -22.19 23.74 -6.24
N ASP A 192 -22.79 22.61 -5.89
CA ASP A 192 -22.63 21.32 -6.55
C ASP A 192 -24.00 20.65 -6.59
N ALA A 193 -24.50 20.38 -7.79
CA ALA A 193 -25.84 19.88 -7.99
C ALA A 193 -25.99 18.39 -7.64
N ASP A 194 -24.88 17.65 -7.54
CA ASP A 194 -24.89 16.20 -7.37
C ASP A 194 -24.51 15.81 -5.93
N TYR A 195 -23.38 16.27 -5.40
CA TYR A 195 -23.03 15.97 -4.01
C TYR A 195 -22.21 17.06 -3.33
N ILE A 196 -22.65 17.42 -2.13
CA ILE A 196 -21.95 18.32 -1.22
C ILE A 196 -21.56 17.51 0.03
N PRO A 197 -20.27 17.19 0.22
CA PRO A 197 -19.75 16.58 1.43
C PRO A 197 -20.18 17.39 2.66
N LYS A 198 -20.77 16.72 3.66
CA LYS A 198 -21.21 17.33 4.91
C LYS A 198 -21.12 16.35 6.08
N GLY A 199 -21.07 16.89 7.29
CA GLY A 199 -21.05 16.12 8.53
C GLY A 199 -19.65 15.64 8.94
N ASP A 200 -19.59 15.03 10.12
CA ASP A 200 -18.34 14.73 10.82
C ASP A 200 -17.60 13.49 10.29
N ILE A 201 -18.14 12.83 9.25
CA ILE A 201 -17.48 11.71 8.57
C ILE A 201 -16.21 12.16 7.82
N TYR A 202 -16.09 13.47 7.57
CA TYR A 202 -14.93 14.08 6.94
C TYR A 202 -14.06 14.79 7.97
N ARG A 203 -12.74 14.76 7.79
CA ARG A 203 -11.82 15.59 8.58
C ARG A 203 -12.06 17.08 8.34
N ASN A 204 -12.33 17.44 7.09
CA ASN A 204 -12.76 18.77 6.69
C ASN A 204 -13.59 18.67 5.40
N ALA A 205 -14.92 18.68 5.54
CA ALA A 205 -15.85 18.47 4.42
C ALA A 205 -15.71 19.56 3.34
N TYR A 206 -15.51 20.82 3.75
CA TYR A 206 -15.40 21.96 2.83
C TYR A 206 -14.10 21.92 2.02
N ALA A 207 -12.96 21.66 2.68
CA ALA A 207 -11.67 21.50 2.00
C ALA A 207 -11.67 20.28 1.07
N PHE A 208 -12.28 19.17 1.49
CA PHE A 208 -12.45 18.00 0.63
C PHE A 208 -13.25 18.35 -0.63
N HIS A 209 -14.42 18.99 -0.47
CA HIS A 209 -15.25 19.39 -1.62
C HIS A 209 -14.50 20.32 -2.57
N ARG A 210 -13.81 21.33 -2.03
CA ARG A 210 -12.98 22.26 -2.82
C ARG A 210 -11.90 21.51 -3.60
N SER A 211 -11.18 20.61 -2.94
CA SER A 211 -10.13 19.81 -3.58
C SER A 211 -10.69 18.88 -4.64
N TYR A 212 -11.84 18.25 -4.40
CA TYR A 212 -12.46 17.33 -5.35
C TYR A 212 -12.90 18.05 -6.62
N LEU A 213 -13.53 19.23 -6.49
CA LEU A 213 -13.92 20.04 -7.65
C LEU A 213 -12.72 20.54 -8.47
N LEU A 214 -11.61 20.90 -7.80
CA LEU A 214 -10.37 21.27 -8.48
C LEU A 214 -9.77 20.09 -9.23
N MET A 215 -9.73 18.91 -8.61
CA MET A 215 -9.31 17.67 -9.26
C MET A 215 -10.14 17.40 -10.51
N GLU A 216 -11.47 17.39 -10.41
CA GLU A 216 -12.35 17.12 -11.57
C GLU A 216 -12.17 18.13 -12.72
N LYS A 217 -11.85 19.38 -12.39
CA LYS A 217 -11.64 20.44 -13.37
C LYS A 217 -10.30 20.35 -14.08
N MET A 218 -9.25 19.91 -13.38
CA MET A 218 -7.86 20.12 -13.82
C MET A 218 -7.12 18.81 -14.06
N PHE A 219 -7.30 17.80 -13.20
CA PHE A 219 -6.39 16.68 -13.09
C PHE A 219 -6.43 15.76 -14.32
N LYS A 220 -5.24 15.42 -14.82
CA LYS A 220 -5.06 14.55 -15.99
C LYS A 220 -3.99 13.51 -15.73
N ILE A 221 -4.25 12.27 -16.14
CA ILE A 221 -3.39 11.11 -15.98
C ILE A 221 -3.03 10.60 -17.38
N TYR A 222 -1.74 10.56 -17.70
CA TYR A 222 -1.28 9.83 -18.88
C TYR A 222 -1.01 8.39 -18.49
N VAL A 223 -1.54 7.44 -19.26
CA VAL A 223 -1.26 6.02 -19.08
C VAL A 223 -0.24 5.65 -20.15
N TYR A 224 0.94 5.15 -19.76
CA TYR A 224 1.91 4.63 -20.72
C TYR A 224 1.30 3.49 -21.51
N GLU A 225 1.53 3.43 -22.82
CA GLU A 225 0.96 2.40 -23.71
C GLU A 225 1.88 1.17 -23.84
N GLU A 226 3.07 1.21 -23.22
CA GLU A 226 4.02 0.11 -23.19
C GLU A 226 3.52 -1.07 -22.36
N GLY A 227 3.83 -2.26 -22.86
CA GLY A 227 3.60 -3.52 -22.17
C GLY A 227 2.48 -4.33 -22.81
N GLU A 228 2.59 -5.65 -22.72
CA GLU A 228 1.62 -6.57 -23.31
C GLU A 228 0.67 -7.18 -22.26
N LEU A 229 -0.55 -7.45 -22.69
CA LEU A 229 -1.50 -8.25 -21.93
C LEU A 229 -0.92 -9.68 -21.70
N PRO A 230 -1.21 -10.34 -20.57
CA PRO A 230 -2.09 -9.88 -19.49
C PRO A 230 -1.35 -9.13 -18.36
N ILE A 231 -0.03 -8.95 -18.45
CA ILE A 231 0.78 -8.36 -17.38
C ILE A 231 0.54 -6.87 -17.23
N PHE A 232 0.42 -6.18 -18.36
CA PHE A 232 0.19 -4.75 -18.43
C PHE A 232 -1.23 -4.46 -18.89
N HIS A 233 -1.79 -3.31 -18.51
CA HIS A 233 -3.11 -2.82 -18.91
C HIS A 233 -4.28 -3.72 -18.49
N ASN A 234 -4.05 -4.68 -17.59
CA ASN A 234 -5.06 -5.63 -17.17
C ASN A 234 -4.75 -6.17 -15.77
N GLY A 235 -5.79 -6.64 -15.09
CA GLY A 235 -5.69 -7.22 -13.75
C GLY A 235 -6.93 -8.03 -13.40
N PRO A 236 -6.92 -8.77 -12.29
CA PRO A 236 -8.07 -9.54 -11.85
C PRO A 236 -9.19 -8.59 -11.40
N CYS A 237 -10.42 -8.86 -11.84
CA CYS A 237 -11.64 -8.14 -11.41
C CYS A 237 -12.52 -8.98 -10.47
N LYS A 238 -11.92 -10.00 -9.85
CA LYS A 238 -12.57 -10.92 -8.90
C LYS A 238 -11.64 -11.28 -7.75
N ASN A 239 -12.19 -11.82 -6.68
CA ASN A 239 -11.56 -12.08 -5.39
C ASN A 239 -11.04 -10.80 -4.70
N ILE A 240 -10.17 -10.97 -3.71
CA ILE A 240 -9.56 -9.89 -2.92
C ILE A 240 -8.73 -8.90 -3.76
N TYR A 241 -8.24 -9.31 -4.93
CA TYR A 241 -7.46 -8.46 -5.83
C TYR A 241 -8.30 -7.67 -6.83
N SER A 242 -9.63 -7.79 -6.76
CA SER A 242 -10.54 -7.25 -7.78
C SER A 242 -10.37 -5.74 -8.04
N THR A 243 -10.00 -4.97 -7.01
CA THR A 243 -9.86 -3.51 -7.13
C THR A 243 -8.69 -3.09 -8.01
N GLU A 244 -7.63 -3.90 -8.10
CA GLU A 244 -6.50 -3.64 -9.00
C GLU A 244 -6.95 -3.71 -10.47
N GLY A 245 -7.64 -4.80 -10.85
CA GLY A 245 -8.16 -4.95 -12.21
C GLY A 245 -9.28 -3.96 -12.54
N LEU A 246 -10.18 -3.66 -11.60
CA LEU A 246 -11.22 -2.65 -11.80
C LEU A 246 -10.63 -1.27 -12.06
N PHE A 247 -9.62 -0.85 -11.28
CA PHE A 247 -8.97 0.43 -11.51
C PHE A 247 -8.33 0.49 -12.90
N LEU A 248 -7.60 -0.56 -13.30
CA LEU A 248 -6.99 -0.67 -14.63
C LEU A 248 -8.04 -0.58 -15.74
N SER A 249 -9.13 -1.35 -15.66
CA SER A 249 -10.21 -1.31 -16.66
C SER A 249 -10.84 0.09 -16.77
N PHE A 250 -11.11 0.73 -15.64
CA PHE A 250 -11.72 2.06 -15.62
C PHE A 250 -10.78 3.15 -16.13
N ILE A 251 -9.50 3.18 -15.72
CA ILE A 251 -8.58 4.22 -16.19
C ILE A 251 -8.28 4.07 -17.70
N GLU A 252 -8.31 2.86 -18.24
CA GLU A 252 -8.16 2.63 -19.68
C GLU A 252 -9.30 3.25 -20.51
N THR A 253 -10.53 3.19 -20.00
CA THR A 253 -11.71 3.66 -20.74
C THR A 253 -12.20 5.04 -20.32
N ASP A 254 -11.61 5.60 -19.26
CA ASP A 254 -11.98 6.89 -18.72
C ASP A 254 -11.72 8.04 -19.70
N THR A 255 -12.68 8.94 -19.79
CA THR A 255 -12.63 10.11 -20.67
C THR A 255 -12.43 11.42 -19.89
N LYS A 256 -12.52 11.36 -18.56
CA LYS A 256 -12.49 12.55 -17.70
C LYS A 256 -11.08 12.89 -17.22
N PHE A 257 -10.37 11.91 -16.69
CA PHE A 257 -9.04 12.01 -16.09
C PHE A 257 -7.96 11.48 -17.03
N ARG A 258 -8.19 10.43 -17.83
CA ARG A 258 -7.19 9.97 -18.81
C ARG A 258 -6.93 11.06 -19.86
N THR A 259 -5.65 11.27 -20.20
CA THR A 259 -5.22 12.05 -21.36
C THR A 259 -4.38 11.18 -22.29
N ARG A 260 -4.52 11.37 -23.61
CA ARG A 260 -3.63 10.79 -24.63
C ARG A 260 -2.45 11.70 -24.95
N GLU A 261 -2.52 12.96 -24.54
CA GLU A 261 -1.44 13.93 -24.67
C GLU A 261 -0.63 13.96 -23.38
N PRO A 262 0.61 13.45 -23.36
CA PRO A 262 1.43 13.38 -22.15
C PRO A 262 1.90 14.75 -21.65
N GLU A 263 1.90 15.76 -22.51
CA GLU A 263 2.21 17.16 -22.17
C GLU A 263 1.16 17.81 -21.24
N ASN A 264 -0.08 17.33 -21.28
CA ASN A 264 -1.18 17.83 -20.44
C ASN A 264 -1.29 17.06 -19.11
N ALA A 265 -0.46 16.03 -18.92
CA ALA A 265 -0.56 15.11 -17.80
C ALA A 265 0.02 15.71 -16.51
N HIS A 266 -0.72 15.57 -15.43
CA HIS A 266 -0.26 15.92 -14.09
C HIS A 266 0.51 14.76 -13.45
N VAL A 267 0.14 13.52 -13.81
CA VAL A 267 0.82 12.29 -13.40
C VAL A 267 0.87 11.28 -14.54
N TYR A 268 1.83 10.35 -14.45
CA TYR A 268 2.05 9.30 -15.43
C TYR A 268 1.87 7.93 -14.76
N PHE A 269 0.89 7.17 -15.21
CA PHE A 269 0.53 5.89 -14.63
C PHE A 269 1.30 4.73 -15.28
N LEU A 270 1.82 3.84 -14.45
CA LEU A 270 2.53 2.61 -14.82
C LEU A 270 1.55 1.43 -14.78
N PRO A 271 1.00 0.96 -15.92
CA PRO A 271 -0.11 0.01 -15.98
C PRO A 271 0.31 -1.46 -15.78
N PHE A 272 1.38 -1.76 -15.04
CA PHE A 272 1.70 -3.15 -14.72
C PHE A 272 0.89 -3.64 -13.52
N SER A 273 0.39 -4.87 -13.59
CA SER A 273 -0.28 -5.54 -12.47
C SER A 273 0.70 -6.48 -11.75
N VAL A 274 0.94 -6.23 -10.46
CA VAL A 274 1.78 -7.14 -9.65
C VAL A 274 1.10 -8.50 -9.52
N VAL A 275 -0.24 -8.53 -9.45
CA VAL A 275 -0.99 -9.79 -9.41
C VAL A 275 -0.76 -10.59 -10.68
N MET A 276 -0.83 -9.96 -11.86
CA MET A 276 -0.60 -10.63 -13.14
C MET A 276 0.87 -11.05 -13.32
N ILE A 277 1.84 -10.28 -12.83
CA ILE A 277 3.26 -10.72 -12.82
C ILE A 277 3.39 -12.02 -12.00
N VAL A 278 2.78 -12.08 -10.82
CA VAL A 278 2.84 -13.27 -9.98
C VAL A 278 2.10 -14.43 -10.65
N GLU A 279 0.90 -14.22 -11.15
CA GLU A 279 0.08 -15.28 -11.75
C GLU A 279 0.72 -15.90 -13.00
N TYR A 280 1.28 -15.07 -13.89
CA TYR A 280 1.78 -15.54 -15.19
C TYR A 280 3.27 -15.87 -15.20
N LEU A 281 4.08 -15.21 -14.37
CA LEU A 281 5.53 -15.34 -14.44
C LEU A 281 6.16 -16.00 -13.21
N PHE A 282 5.47 -16.08 -12.07
CA PHE A 282 6.02 -16.73 -10.87
C PHE A 282 5.90 -18.26 -10.97
N HIS A 283 7.03 -18.94 -11.10
CA HIS A 283 7.05 -20.39 -11.17
C HIS A 283 6.79 -21.01 -9.78
N PRO A 284 5.74 -21.84 -9.58
CA PRO A 284 5.32 -22.31 -8.26
C PRO A 284 6.35 -23.20 -7.54
N ILE A 285 7.12 -23.99 -8.30
CA ILE A 285 8.18 -24.87 -7.76
C ILE A 285 9.49 -24.11 -7.51
N ILE A 286 10.01 -23.39 -8.52
CA ILE A 286 11.28 -22.67 -8.43
C ILE A 286 11.18 -21.48 -7.46
N ARG A 287 10.00 -20.85 -7.38
CA ARG A 287 9.68 -19.71 -6.51
C ARG A 287 10.62 -18.52 -6.71
N ASP A 288 11.02 -18.27 -7.96
CA ASP A 288 11.92 -17.19 -8.31
C ASP A 288 11.23 -15.81 -8.16
N LYS A 289 11.50 -15.14 -7.05
CA LYS A 289 10.99 -13.79 -6.76
C LYS A 289 11.70 -12.69 -7.56
N ALA A 290 12.80 -12.98 -8.25
CA ALA A 290 13.49 -12.02 -9.12
C ALA A 290 12.69 -11.75 -10.41
N VAL A 291 11.60 -12.47 -10.65
CA VAL A 291 10.67 -12.15 -11.75
C VAL A 291 10.07 -10.75 -11.62
N LEU A 292 9.75 -10.32 -10.38
CA LEU A 292 9.31 -8.96 -10.10
C LEU A 292 10.37 -7.92 -10.50
N GLU A 293 11.62 -8.20 -10.14
CA GLU A 293 12.75 -7.32 -10.46
C GLU A 293 12.90 -7.17 -11.96
N ARG A 294 13.02 -8.29 -12.68
CA ARG A 294 13.22 -8.28 -14.14
C ARG A 294 12.10 -7.51 -14.84
N THR A 295 10.85 -7.83 -14.54
CA THR A 295 9.70 -7.18 -15.19
C THR A 295 9.62 -5.68 -14.88
N VAL A 296 9.71 -5.29 -13.61
CA VAL A 296 9.54 -3.87 -13.22
C VAL A 296 10.74 -3.02 -13.62
N VAL A 297 11.97 -3.52 -13.45
CA VAL A 297 13.19 -2.81 -13.83
C VAL A 297 13.25 -2.61 -15.33
N ASP A 298 12.97 -3.65 -16.13
CA ASP A 298 12.98 -3.53 -17.58
C ASP A 298 11.87 -2.59 -18.07
N TYR A 299 10.68 -2.64 -17.47
CA TYR A 299 9.60 -1.71 -17.80
C TYR A 299 9.99 -0.25 -17.56
N VAL A 300 10.51 0.05 -16.36
CA VAL A 300 10.97 1.40 -16.03
C VAL A 300 12.07 1.86 -16.97
N ARG A 301 12.99 0.96 -17.36
CA ARG A 301 14.06 1.27 -18.33
C ARG A 301 13.48 1.63 -19.70
N ILE A 302 12.47 0.91 -20.17
CA ILE A 302 11.81 1.19 -21.46
C ILE A 302 11.20 2.59 -21.43
N ILE A 303 10.37 2.90 -20.44
CA ILE A 303 9.69 4.20 -20.37
C ILE A 303 10.68 5.36 -20.16
N SER A 304 11.76 5.16 -19.38
CA SER A 304 12.75 6.19 -19.12
C SER A 304 13.63 6.50 -20.32
N ASN A 305 13.81 5.52 -21.22
CA ASN A 305 14.57 5.71 -22.45
C ASN A 305 13.71 6.29 -23.57
N ARG A 306 12.42 5.91 -23.61
CA ARG A 306 11.50 6.33 -24.67
C ARG A 306 10.88 7.70 -24.43
N TYR A 307 10.65 8.08 -23.16
CA TYR A 307 9.95 9.31 -22.82
C TYR A 307 10.78 10.21 -21.91
N PRO A 308 10.62 11.54 -22.02
CA PRO A 308 11.34 12.49 -21.18
C PRO A 308 10.84 12.53 -19.73
N TYR A 309 9.57 12.15 -19.51
CA TYR A 309 8.84 12.48 -18.28
C TYR A 309 9.37 11.77 -17.03
N TRP A 310 9.81 10.52 -17.16
CA TRP A 310 10.43 9.80 -16.03
C TRP A 310 11.71 10.50 -15.55
N ASN A 311 12.58 10.90 -16.49
CA ASN A 311 13.86 11.52 -16.16
C ASN A 311 13.68 12.95 -15.65
N ARG A 312 12.64 13.66 -16.13
CA ARG A 312 12.29 15.02 -15.70
C ARG A 312 12.02 15.12 -14.20
N SER A 313 11.32 14.14 -13.63
CA SER A 313 10.89 14.15 -12.23
C SER A 313 11.59 13.10 -11.37
N LEU A 314 12.47 12.30 -11.96
CA LEU A 314 13.00 11.07 -11.36
C LEU A 314 11.89 10.14 -10.82
N GLY A 315 10.74 10.13 -11.50
CA GLY A 315 9.56 9.35 -11.14
C GLY A 315 8.60 10.01 -10.15
N ALA A 316 8.82 11.25 -9.71
CA ALA A 316 8.02 11.88 -8.65
C ALA A 316 6.55 12.16 -9.02
N ASP A 317 6.24 12.33 -10.30
CA ASP A 317 4.87 12.39 -10.86
C ASP A 317 4.41 11.05 -11.45
N HIS A 318 5.14 9.96 -11.21
CA HIS A 318 4.75 8.62 -11.65
C HIS A 318 3.94 7.90 -10.59
N VAL A 319 2.96 7.11 -11.04
CA VAL A 319 2.04 6.39 -10.16
C VAL A 319 2.04 4.91 -10.54
N MET A 320 2.17 4.04 -9.55
CA MET A 320 1.85 2.61 -9.69
C MET A 320 0.74 2.24 -8.72
N LEU A 321 0.00 1.17 -9.03
CA LEU A 321 -1.05 0.65 -8.17
C LEU A 321 -0.86 -0.86 -7.97
N SER A 322 -1.00 -1.33 -6.73
CA SER A 322 -1.15 -2.76 -6.49
C SER A 322 -1.94 -3.11 -5.24
N CYS A 323 -2.74 -4.18 -5.33
CA CYS A 323 -3.40 -4.80 -4.20
C CYS A 323 -2.81 -6.14 -3.76
N HIS A 324 -1.75 -6.61 -4.41
CA HIS A 324 -0.99 -7.76 -3.92
C HIS A 324 -0.11 -7.37 -2.72
N ASP A 325 0.08 -8.28 -1.77
CA ASP A 325 1.01 -8.10 -0.64
C ASP A 325 2.47 -7.84 -1.07
N TRP A 326 2.83 -8.16 -2.32
CA TRP A 326 4.16 -7.95 -2.91
C TRP A 326 4.30 -6.61 -3.63
N GLY A 327 3.29 -5.74 -3.63
CA GLY A 327 3.39 -4.38 -4.18
C GLY A 327 4.61 -3.59 -3.69
N PRO A 328 4.89 -3.52 -2.37
CA PRO A 328 6.13 -2.93 -1.86
C PRO A 328 7.39 -3.62 -2.41
N ARG A 329 7.40 -4.95 -2.49
CA ARG A 329 8.55 -5.71 -3.02
C ARG A 329 8.79 -5.45 -4.50
N ALA A 330 7.73 -5.39 -5.30
CA ALA A 330 7.80 -5.14 -6.74
C ALA A 330 8.49 -3.80 -7.04
N THR A 331 8.23 -2.79 -6.20
CA THR A 331 8.83 -1.46 -6.37
C THR A 331 10.25 -1.34 -5.80
N TRP A 332 10.67 -2.22 -4.89
CA TRP A 332 11.96 -2.11 -4.17
C TRP A 332 13.20 -2.09 -5.07
N TYR A 333 13.13 -2.75 -6.22
CA TYR A 333 14.24 -2.92 -7.15
C TYR A 333 14.56 -1.64 -7.94
N VAL A 334 13.62 -0.68 -8.00
CA VAL A 334 13.82 0.63 -8.61
C VAL A 334 13.70 1.69 -7.51
N LYS A 335 14.81 2.28 -7.08
CA LYS A 335 14.83 3.20 -5.92
C LYS A 335 13.92 4.41 -6.11
N GLN A 336 13.88 4.96 -7.31
CA GLN A 336 12.96 6.03 -7.70
C GLN A 336 11.50 5.59 -7.53
N LEU A 337 11.14 4.39 -7.99
CA LEU A 337 9.78 3.87 -7.86
C LEU A 337 9.39 3.61 -6.39
N TYR A 338 10.33 3.12 -5.58
CA TYR A 338 10.06 2.81 -4.16
C TYR A 338 9.96 4.08 -3.31
N PHE A 339 10.93 4.99 -3.42
CA PHE A 339 11.08 6.13 -2.50
C PHE A 339 10.55 7.45 -3.04
N VAL A 340 10.39 7.62 -4.36
CA VAL A 340 10.08 8.91 -4.99
C VAL A 340 8.69 8.90 -5.64
N ALA A 341 8.37 7.89 -6.45
CA ALA A 341 7.09 7.76 -7.12
C ALA A 341 5.92 7.54 -6.15
N ILE A 342 4.72 7.88 -6.61
CA ILE A 342 3.47 7.65 -5.86
C ILE A 342 3.12 6.17 -5.96
N ARG A 343 3.04 5.47 -4.82
CA ARG A 343 2.55 4.09 -4.79
C ARG A 343 1.14 4.07 -4.21
N VAL A 344 0.22 3.48 -4.95
CA VAL A 344 -1.14 3.23 -4.50
C VAL A 344 -1.21 1.76 -4.09
N LEU A 345 -1.35 1.48 -2.80
CA LEU A 345 -1.18 0.13 -2.27
C LEU A 345 -2.38 -0.29 -1.40
N CYS A 346 -2.89 -1.51 -1.60
CA CYS A 346 -3.76 -2.12 -0.59
C CYS A 346 -2.96 -2.42 0.70
N ASN A 347 -1.77 -3.04 0.59
CA ASN A 347 -0.86 -3.28 1.73
C ASN A 347 -0.15 -1.98 2.19
N ALA A 348 -0.90 -1.04 2.76
CA ALA A 348 -0.44 0.29 3.18
C ALA A 348 0.25 0.25 4.57
N ASN A 349 1.35 -0.50 4.67
CA ASN A 349 2.05 -0.76 5.92
C ASN A 349 3.23 0.20 6.15
N THR A 350 3.13 1.08 7.16
CA THR A 350 4.20 2.04 7.49
C THR A 350 5.50 1.40 7.98
N SER A 351 5.46 0.17 8.50
CA SER A 351 6.66 -0.58 8.85
C SER A 351 7.42 -1.13 7.63
N GLU A 352 6.77 -1.14 6.45
CA GLU A 352 7.36 -1.51 5.15
C GLU A 352 7.60 -0.28 4.27
N HIS A 353 7.93 0.86 4.91
CA HIS A 353 8.20 2.15 4.27
C HIS A 353 7.04 2.72 3.45
N PHE A 354 5.79 2.32 3.71
CA PHE A 354 4.65 3.09 3.22
C PHE A 354 4.68 4.49 3.85
N ASN A 355 4.65 5.54 3.02
CA ASN A 355 4.69 6.91 3.47
C ASN A 355 3.38 7.62 3.10
N PRO A 356 2.46 7.92 4.05
CA PRO A 356 1.16 8.49 3.72
C PRO A 356 1.22 9.88 3.05
N LYS A 357 2.35 10.59 3.14
CA LYS A 357 2.55 11.87 2.43
C LYS A 357 2.83 11.69 0.93
N LYS A 358 3.34 10.52 0.52
CA LYS A 358 3.78 10.19 -0.85
C LYS A 358 2.93 9.08 -1.48
N ASP A 359 2.51 8.11 -0.68
CA ASP A 359 1.77 6.92 -1.08
C ASP A 359 0.29 7.08 -0.69
N ALA A 360 -0.59 6.35 -1.37
CA ALA A 360 -2.02 6.31 -1.08
C ALA A 360 -2.46 4.88 -0.72
N SER A 361 -3.33 4.77 0.27
CA SER A 361 -3.95 3.51 0.68
C SER A 361 -5.18 3.24 -0.19
N PHE A 362 -5.28 2.04 -0.75
CA PHE A 362 -6.38 1.63 -1.61
C PHE A 362 -7.21 0.55 -0.91
N PRO A 363 -8.56 0.62 -0.88
CA PRO A 363 -9.33 -0.40 -0.21
C PRO A 363 -9.29 -1.72 -0.98
N GLU A 364 -9.10 -2.80 -0.24
CA GLU A 364 -9.25 -4.16 -0.75
C GLU A 364 -10.75 -4.50 -0.77
N ILE A 365 -11.29 -4.80 -1.96
CA ILE A 365 -12.69 -5.21 -2.12
C ILE A 365 -12.67 -6.64 -2.65
N ASN A 366 -13.31 -7.54 -1.90
CA ASN A 366 -13.46 -8.92 -2.30
C ASN A 366 -14.72 -9.07 -3.15
N LEU A 367 -14.55 -9.16 -4.48
CA LEU A 367 -15.66 -9.48 -5.39
C LEU A 367 -15.58 -10.95 -5.77
N GLU A 368 -16.26 -11.83 -5.04
CA GLU A 368 -16.11 -13.29 -5.19
C GLU A 368 -16.33 -13.77 -6.64
N THR A 369 -17.37 -13.25 -7.30
CA THR A 369 -17.72 -13.59 -8.69
C THR A 369 -17.35 -12.50 -9.69
N GLY A 370 -16.92 -11.32 -9.22
CA GLY A 370 -16.77 -10.10 -10.03
C GLY A 370 -18.05 -9.30 -10.20
N GLU A 371 -19.18 -9.75 -9.63
CA GLU A 371 -20.43 -8.98 -9.62
C GLU A 371 -20.34 -7.77 -8.68
N ILE A 372 -20.81 -6.62 -9.13
CA ILE A 372 -20.80 -5.36 -8.35
C ILE A 372 -22.20 -4.96 -7.85
N THR A 373 -23.22 -5.78 -8.12
CA THR A 373 -24.60 -5.58 -7.68
C THR A 373 -24.84 -6.25 -6.33
N GLY A 374 -25.73 -5.68 -5.51
CA GLY A 374 -26.11 -6.29 -4.24
C GLY A 374 -25.03 -6.27 -3.16
N LEU A 375 -23.92 -5.56 -3.38
CA LEU A 375 -22.84 -5.44 -2.39
C LEU A 375 -23.29 -4.77 -1.10
N ILE A 376 -24.21 -3.81 -1.20
CA ILE A 376 -24.69 -3.00 -0.07
C ILE A 376 -25.94 -3.64 0.52
N GLY A 377 -25.97 -3.78 1.84
CA GLY A 377 -27.17 -4.15 2.57
C GLY A 377 -26.90 -4.28 4.05
N GLY A 378 -27.70 -3.62 4.88
CA GLY A 378 -27.57 -3.67 6.33
C GLY A 378 -28.93 -3.82 7.00
N LEU A 379 -28.95 -4.45 8.18
CA LEU A 379 -30.15 -4.50 9.01
C LEU A 379 -30.26 -3.23 9.87
N HIS A 380 -31.50 -2.84 10.16
CA HIS A 380 -31.79 -1.78 11.13
C HIS A 380 -31.13 -2.10 12.49
N PRO A 381 -30.61 -1.11 13.25
CA PRO A 381 -29.93 -1.35 14.53
C PRO A 381 -30.66 -2.31 15.48
N SER A 382 -31.98 -2.24 15.57
CA SER A 382 -32.80 -3.14 16.43
C SER A 382 -32.84 -4.61 15.99
N LYS A 383 -32.46 -4.92 14.75
CA LYS A 383 -32.41 -6.29 14.20
C LYS A 383 -31.00 -6.89 14.25
N ARG A 384 -30.00 -6.13 14.75
CA ARG A 384 -28.62 -6.59 14.91
C ARG A 384 -28.44 -7.26 16.26
N THR A 385 -28.66 -8.57 16.30
CA THR A 385 -28.70 -9.37 17.52
C THR A 385 -27.34 -9.87 17.99
N ILE A 386 -26.30 -9.80 17.14
CA ILE A 386 -24.94 -10.24 17.48
C ILE A 386 -24.15 -9.00 17.92
N LEU A 387 -23.45 -9.07 19.07
CA LEU A 387 -22.63 -7.95 19.53
C LEU A 387 -21.46 -7.72 18.56
N ALA A 388 -20.63 -8.73 18.34
CA ALA A 388 -19.55 -8.62 17.38
C ALA A 388 -19.24 -9.92 16.66
N PHE A 389 -18.74 -9.82 15.43
CA PHE A 389 -18.49 -10.99 14.59
C PHE A 389 -17.14 -10.92 13.86
N PHE A 390 -16.50 -12.09 13.76
CA PHE A 390 -15.38 -12.37 12.88
C PHE A 390 -15.51 -13.77 12.29
N ALA A 391 -15.26 -13.90 10.99
CA ALA A 391 -14.91 -15.18 10.39
C ALA A 391 -13.72 -15.03 9.44
N GLY A 392 -12.72 -15.90 9.54
CA GLY A 392 -11.53 -15.85 8.70
C GLY A 392 -10.46 -16.86 9.05
N ARG A 393 -9.50 -17.10 8.16
CA ARG A 393 -8.44 -18.09 8.41
C ARG A 393 -7.46 -17.64 9.50
N MET A 394 -6.87 -18.61 10.21
CA MET A 394 -5.82 -18.42 11.23
C MET A 394 -4.47 -18.11 10.58
N HIS A 395 -4.23 -16.83 10.30
CA HIS A 395 -2.96 -16.39 9.74
C HIS A 395 -2.59 -14.97 10.18
N GLY A 396 -1.35 -14.58 9.94
CA GLY A 396 -0.81 -13.31 10.44
C GLY A 396 -0.50 -13.33 11.93
N ARG A 397 -0.12 -12.17 12.47
CA ARG A 397 0.31 -12.05 13.88
C ARG A 397 -0.85 -11.79 14.85
N ILE A 398 -1.92 -11.12 14.39
CA ILE A 398 -3.02 -10.67 15.25
C ILE A 398 -4.11 -11.74 15.39
N ARG A 399 -4.46 -12.44 14.31
CA ARG A 399 -5.57 -13.40 14.32
C ARG A 399 -5.37 -14.59 15.26
N PRO A 400 -4.16 -15.18 15.41
CA PRO A 400 -3.95 -16.23 16.40
C PRO A 400 -4.34 -15.78 17.82
N PHE A 401 -4.00 -14.56 18.20
CA PHE A 401 -4.35 -14.00 19.50
C PHE A 401 -5.86 -13.75 19.64
N LEU A 402 -6.54 -13.29 18.58
CA LEU A 402 -8.00 -13.18 18.54
C LEU A 402 -8.68 -14.54 18.72
N PHE A 403 -8.21 -15.58 18.01
CA PHE A 403 -8.75 -16.94 18.12
C PHE A 403 -8.53 -17.52 19.51
N GLU A 404 -7.33 -17.37 20.05
CA GLU A 404 -7.00 -17.82 21.40
C GLU A 404 -7.97 -17.25 22.42
N HIS A 405 -8.36 -15.99 22.31
CA HIS A 405 -9.22 -15.33 23.30
C HIS A 405 -10.71 -15.54 23.09
N TRP A 406 -11.19 -15.65 21.84
CA TRP A 406 -12.62 -15.53 21.57
C TRP A 406 -13.25 -16.69 20.77
N LYS A 407 -12.46 -17.57 20.14
CA LYS A 407 -13.00 -18.66 19.32
C LYS A 407 -13.87 -19.60 20.16
N GLY A 408 -15.18 -19.60 19.91
CA GLY A 408 -16.15 -20.46 20.62
C GLY A 408 -16.25 -20.19 22.13
N LYS A 409 -15.86 -19.00 22.60
CA LYS A 409 -15.77 -18.66 24.03
C LYS A 409 -16.88 -17.73 24.52
N ASP A 410 -17.63 -17.11 23.63
CA ASP A 410 -18.71 -16.18 23.98
C ASP A 410 -19.91 -16.34 23.04
N ARG A 411 -21.12 -16.08 23.56
CA ARG A 411 -22.38 -16.25 22.83
C ARG A 411 -22.76 -15.02 21.97
N ASP A 412 -22.24 -13.85 22.32
CA ASP A 412 -22.58 -12.57 21.69
C ASP A 412 -21.40 -12.05 20.84
N LEU A 413 -20.17 -12.43 21.18
CA LEU A 413 -18.94 -12.16 20.44
C LEU A 413 -18.50 -13.43 19.70
N LEU A 414 -18.84 -13.50 18.41
CA LEU A 414 -18.71 -14.71 17.60
C LEU A 414 -17.45 -14.68 16.74
N VAL A 415 -16.54 -15.63 16.96
CA VAL A 415 -15.26 -15.75 16.24
C VAL A 415 -15.13 -17.14 15.64
N TYR A 416 -15.07 -17.20 14.31
CA TYR A 416 -14.95 -18.44 13.54
C TYR A 416 -13.70 -18.48 12.68
N GLU A 417 -13.04 -19.63 12.63
CA GLU A 417 -11.93 -19.84 11.70
C GLU A 417 -12.43 -20.22 10.31
N LYS A 418 -13.37 -21.17 10.28
CA LYS A 418 -14.23 -21.48 9.14
C LYS A 418 -15.66 -21.34 9.62
N LEU A 419 -16.47 -20.59 8.87
CA LEU A 419 -17.89 -20.47 9.18
C LEU A 419 -18.58 -21.82 8.87
N PRO A 420 -19.51 -22.30 9.73
CA PRO A 420 -20.36 -23.44 9.42
C PRO A 420 -21.13 -23.26 8.11
N GLU A 421 -21.39 -24.33 7.37
CA GLU A 421 -21.99 -24.28 6.02
C GLU A 421 -23.45 -23.81 6.06
N GLU A 422 -24.11 -23.94 7.20
CA GLU A 422 -25.50 -23.51 7.43
C GLU A 422 -25.62 -21.99 7.65
N LEU A 423 -24.50 -21.30 7.88
CA LEU A 423 -24.48 -19.86 8.16
C LEU A 423 -24.01 -19.07 6.93
N SER A 424 -24.79 -18.07 6.54
CA SER A 424 -24.38 -17.08 5.52
C SER A 424 -23.42 -16.06 6.14
N TYR A 425 -22.24 -15.90 5.55
CA TYR A 425 -21.25 -14.90 5.99
C TYR A 425 -21.82 -13.47 5.94
N HIS A 426 -22.52 -13.14 4.84
CA HIS A 426 -23.17 -11.84 4.69
C HIS A 426 -24.25 -11.60 5.75
N ASP A 427 -25.07 -12.61 6.05
CA ASP A 427 -26.10 -12.51 7.09
C ASP A 427 -25.48 -12.25 8.46
N MET A 428 -24.36 -12.90 8.76
CA MET A 428 -23.66 -12.73 10.03
C MET A 428 -23.11 -11.31 10.18
N LEU A 429 -22.50 -10.75 9.13
CA LEU A 429 -22.09 -9.34 9.11
C LEU A 429 -23.28 -8.40 9.31
N GLN A 430 -24.39 -8.64 8.61
CA GLN A 430 -25.60 -7.80 8.67
C GLN A 430 -26.31 -7.86 10.03
N LYS A 431 -26.28 -9.02 10.71
CA LYS A 431 -26.84 -9.22 12.05
C LYS A 431 -25.94 -8.71 13.18
N SER A 432 -24.71 -8.31 12.88
CA SER A 432 -23.73 -7.86 13.87
C SER A 432 -23.75 -6.35 14.07
N LYS A 433 -23.61 -5.90 15.32
CA LYS A 433 -23.39 -4.48 15.62
C LYS A 433 -21.99 -4.05 15.19
N TYR A 434 -21.00 -4.85 15.58
CA TYR A 434 -19.59 -4.59 15.35
C TYR A 434 -18.94 -5.71 14.51
N CYS A 435 -18.13 -5.35 13.52
CA CYS A 435 -17.46 -6.31 12.65
C CYS A 435 -15.96 -6.22 12.85
N ILE A 436 -15.37 -7.29 13.40
CA ILE A 436 -13.97 -7.30 13.81
C ILE A 436 -13.11 -7.45 12.56
N CYS A 437 -12.18 -6.51 12.38
CA CYS A 437 -11.33 -6.38 11.21
C CYS A 437 -9.85 -6.48 11.63
N PRO A 438 -9.37 -7.70 12.02
CA PRO A 438 -7.98 -7.90 12.38
C PRO A 438 -7.10 -8.06 11.14
N SER A 439 -5.94 -7.40 11.13
CA SER A 439 -4.94 -7.61 10.08
C SER A 439 -4.51 -9.08 10.01
N GLY A 440 -4.22 -9.52 8.79
CA GLY A 440 -3.75 -10.87 8.47
C GLY A 440 -2.24 -10.92 8.28
N HIS A 441 -1.82 -11.50 7.15
CA HIS A 441 -0.41 -11.43 6.72
C HIS A 441 -0.08 -10.00 6.27
N GLU A 442 -0.89 -9.43 5.38
CA GLU A 442 -0.92 -8.00 5.14
C GLU A 442 -1.70 -7.23 6.22
N VAL A 443 -1.43 -5.93 6.27
CA VAL A 443 -2.18 -5.01 7.15
C VAL A 443 -3.60 -4.77 6.65
N ALA A 444 -3.84 -4.91 5.34
CA ALA A 444 -5.14 -4.80 4.72
C ALA A 444 -6.04 -6.01 5.01
N SER A 445 -7.34 -5.82 4.85
CA SER A 445 -8.32 -6.90 4.91
C SER A 445 -9.58 -6.44 4.19
N PRO A 446 -10.20 -7.30 3.34
CA PRO A 446 -11.43 -6.94 2.65
C PRO A 446 -12.59 -6.72 3.63
N ARG A 447 -12.48 -7.30 4.82
CA ARG A 447 -13.45 -7.17 5.93
C ARG A 447 -13.79 -5.74 6.30
N ILE A 448 -12.86 -4.80 6.12
CA ILE A 448 -13.16 -3.39 6.40
C ILE A 448 -14.25 -2.89 5.45
N VAL A 449 -14.14 -3.21 4.16
CA VAL A 449 -15.14 -2.83 3.17
C VAL A 449 -16.40 -3.67 3.31
N GLU A 450 -16.28 -4.97 3.57
CA GLU A 450 -17.44 -5.85 3.82
C GLU A 450 -18.26 -5.37 5.04
N ALA A 451 -17.60 -4.92 6.11
CA ALA A 451 -18.26 -4.32 7.27
C ALA A 451 -19.00 -3.02 6.90
N ILE A 452 -18.34 -2.15 6.14
CA ILE A 452 -18.95 -0.91 5.63
C ILE A 452 -20.18 -1.23 4.80
N TYR A 453 -20.09 -2.16 3.84
CA TYR A 453 -21.19 -2.62 2.99
C TYR A 453 -22.34 -3.24 3.78
N ALA A 454 -22.04 -3.95 4.87
CA ALA A 454 -23.02 -4.53 5.78
C ALA A 454 -23.65 -3.52 6.76
N GLU A 455 -23.29 -2.23 6.67
CA GLU A 455 -23.61 -1.18 7.66
C GLU A 455 -23.25 -1.60 9.10
N CYS A 456 -22.18 -2.39 9.24
CA CYS A 456 -21.67 -2.91 10.50
C CYS A 456 -20.48 -2.05 10.96
N VAL A 457 -20.46 -1.61 12.21
CA VAL A 457 -19.39 -0.71 12.70
C VAL A 457 -18.05 -1.47 12.69
N PRO A 458 -17.05 -1.05 11.89
CA PRO A 458 -15.78 -1.75 11.83
C PRO A 458 -15.02 -1.63 13.15
N VAL A 459 -14.51 -2.74 13.66
CA VAL A 459 -13.57 -2.77 14.79
C VAL A 459 -12.18 -3.08 14.26
N LEU A 460 -11.35 -2.05 14.18
CA LEU A 460 -10.05 -2.10 13.54
C LEU A 460 -9.01 -2.61 14.53
N ILE A 461 -8.41 -3.77 14.22
CA ILE A 461 -7.32 -4.34 15.02
C ILE A 461 -6.11 -4.53 14.11
N SER A 462 -5.29 -3.49 14.02
CA SER A 462 -4.14 -3.47 13.11
C SER A 462 -2.96 -2.74 13.74
N GLN A 463 -1.77 -2.99 13.22
CA GLN A 463 -0.57 -2.23 13.54
C GLN A 463 -0.04 -1.63 12.24
N HIS A 464 0.40 -0.38 12.29
CA HIS A 464 1.07 0.30 11.16
C HIS A 464 0.23 0.49 9.88
N TYR A 465 -1.06 0.15 9.88
CA TYR A 465 -1.93 0.29 8.72
C TYR A 465 -2.39 1.73 8.53
N VAL A 466 -2.20 2.28 7.33
CA VAL A 466 -2.87 3.51 6.92
C VAL A 466 -4.19 3.15 6.25
N LEU A 467 -5.30 3.52 6.88
CA LEU A 467 -6.64 3.20 6.37
C LEU A 467 -6.93 3.93 5.05
N PRO A 468 -7.70 3.33 4.14
CA PRO A 468 -8.10 3.98 2.90
C PRO A 468 -8.77 5.34 3.13
N PHE A 469 -8.44 6.30 2.28
CA PHE A 469 -9.01 7.66 2.29
C PHE A 469 -8.83 8.43 3.61
N SER A 470 -7.84 8.08 4.43
CA SER A 470 -7.57 8.74 5.72
C SER A 470 -7.27 10.24 5.62
N ASP A 471 -6.88 10.75 4.45
CA ASP A 471 -6.71 12.19 4.23
C ASP A 471 -8.05 12.96 4.29
N VAL A 472 -9.14 12.27 3.98
CA VAL A 472 -10.48 12.84 3.81
C VAL A 472 -11.43 12.36 4.90
N LEU A 473 -11.47 11.05 5.14
CA LEU A 473 -12.41 10.43 6.08
C LEU A 473 -11.88 10.46 7.52
N ASN A 474 -12.79 10.79 8.44
CA ASN A 474 -12.57 10.70 9.87
C ASN A 474 -13.00 9.32 10.39
N TRP A 475 -12.11 8.34 10.29
CA TRP A 475 -12.37 6.95 10.71
C TRP A 475 -12.85 6.83 12.16
N ASP A 476 -12.38 7.69 13.06
CA ASP A 476 -12.77 7.68 14.48
C ASP A 476 -14.26 8.03 14.68
N SER A 477 -14.91 8.64 13.69
CA SER A 477 -16.33 9.00 13.77
C SER A 477 -17.28 7.82 13.49
N PHE A 478 -16.80 6.73 12.88
CA PHE A 478 -17.63 5.61 12.40
C PHE A 478 -17.00 4.22 12.60
N SER A 479 -15.87 4.11 13.29
CA SER A 479 -15.19 2.85 13.60
C SER A 479 -14.69 2.84 15.04
N VAL A 480 -14.35 1.64 15.54
CA VAL A 480 -13.72 1.46 16.85
C VAL A 480 -12.31 0.94 16.62
N GLN A 481 -11.30 1.65 17.14
CA GLN A 481 -9.92 1.17 17.11
C GLN A 481 -9.61 0.40 18.40
N VAL A 482 -9.06 -0.81 18.27
CA VAL A 482 -8.66 -1.64 19.42
C VAL A 482 -7.22 -2.09 19.22
N SER A 483 -6.36 -1.86 20.22
CA SER A 483 -4.98 -2.32 20.15
C SER A 483 -4.89 -3.83 20.29
N VAL A 484 -3.82 -4.44 19.78
CA VAL A 484 -3.61 -5.91 19.89
C VAL A 484 -3.63 -6.37 21.35
N SER A 485 -3.04 -5.60 22.27
CA SER A 485 -3.03 -5.88 23.71
C SER A 485 -4.41 -5.85 24.36
N GLU A 486 -5.40 -5.20 23.74
CA GLU A 486 -6.75 -5.04 24.25
C GLU A 486 -7.74 -6.08 23.70
N ILE A 487 -7.30 -6.97 22.82
CA ILE A 487 -8.11 -8.10 22.34
C ILE A 487 -8.80 -8.85 23.50
N PRO A 488 -8.16 -9.15 24.65
CA PRO A 488 -8.84 -9.85 25.76
C PRO A 488 -10.00 -9.06 26.37
N LYS A 489 -10.02 -7.73 26.20
CA LYS A 489 -11.05 -6.81 26.69
C LYS A 489 -12.06 -6.40 25.62
N LEU A 490 -12.03 -7.02 24.44
CA LEU A 490 -12.83 -6.61 23.29
C LEU A 490 -14.34 -6.50 23.62
N LYS A 491 -14.90 -7.47 24.35
CA LYS A 491 -16.32 -7.41 24.75
C LYS A 491 -16.61 -6.25 25.70
N GLU A 492 -15.75 -5.99 26.67
CA GLU A 492 -15.87 -4.87 27.62
C GLU A 492 -15.90 -3.54 26.85
N ILE A 493 -14.89 -3.29 26.01
CA ILE A 493 -14.77 -2.07 25.19
C ILE A 493 -16.03 -1.83 24.34
N LEU A 494 -16.54 -2.87 23.69
CA LEU A 494 -17.70 -2.74 22.80
C LEU A 494 -19.03 -2.54 23.55
N MET A 495 -19.15 -3.06 24.77
CA MET A 495 -20.34 -2.88 25.61
C MET A 495 -20.33 -1.54 26.35
N GLU A 496 -19.16 -0.95 26.62
CA GLU A 496 -19.03 0.38 27.22
C GLU A 496 -19.51 1.50 26.29
N ILE A 497 -19.51 1.28 24.97
CA ILE A 497 -20.01 2.24 24.00
C ILE A 497 -21.54 2.40 24.17
N PRO A 498 -22.03 3.61 24.52
CA PRO A 498 -23.46 3.85 24.67
C PRO A 498 -24.23 3.59 23.37
N GLU A 499 -25.46 3.09 23.50
CA GLU A 499 -26.31 2.76 22.36
C GLU A 499 -26.53 3.95 21.40
N GLU A 500 -26.62 5.17 21.92
CA GLU A 500 -26.74 6.40 21.13
C GLU A 500 -25.47 6.66 20.28
N GLN A 501 -24.29 6.44 20.86
CA GLN A 501 -23.02 6.56 20.14
C GLN A 501 -22.88 5.48 19.07
N TYR A 502 -23.26 4.24 19.38
CA TYR A 502 -23.30 3.16 18.41
C TYR A 502 -24.20 3.49 17.21
N ARG A 503 -25.42 3.99 17.44
CA ARG A 503 -26.35 4.38 16.36
C ARG A 503 -25.75 5.46 15.47
N ARG A 504 -25.12 6.48 16.06
CA ARG A 504 -24.40 7.52 15.29
C ARG A 504 -23.28 6.93 14.43
N MET A 505 -22.48 6.02 14.97
CA MET A 505 -21.43 5.36 14.19
C MET A 505 -22.03 4.56 13.04
N GLN A 506 -23.09 3.80 13.28
CA GLN A 506 -23.77 2.98 12.27
C GLN A 506 -24.37 3.83 11.13
N GLU A 507 -25.01 4.95 11.45
CA GLU A 507 -25.49 5.92 10.47
C GLU A 507 -24.34 6.52 9.64
N ARG A 508 -23.21 6.82 10.28
CA ARG A 508 -22.02 7.32 9.60
C ARG A 508 -21.36 6.27 8.71
N VAL A 509 -21.35 4.99 9.11
CA VAL A 509 -20.95 3.87 8.24
C VAL A 509 -21.77 3.88 6.95
N LYS A 510 -23.11 4.00 7.06
CA LYS A 510 -23.99 4.11 5.90
C LYS A 510 -23.69 5.32 5.02
N GLN A 511 -23.30 6.46 5.61
CA GLN A 511 -22.92 7.64 4.83
C GLN A 511 -21.61 7.43 4.07
N VAL A 512 -20.59 6.82 4.69
CA VAL A 512 -19.28 6.60 4.04
C VAL A 512 -19.30 5.51 2.98
N GLN A 513 -20.29 4.60 2.98
CA GLN A 513 -20.44 3.55 1.96
C GLN A 513 -20.24 4.05 0.53
N ARG A 514 -20.78 5.24 0.20
CA ARG A 514 -20.64 5.84 -1.15
C ARG A 514 -19.20 5.87 -1.65
N HIS A 515 -18.22 6.06 -0.77
CA HIS A 515 -16.81 6.21 -1.09
C HIS A 515 -16.07 4.89 -1.29
N PHE A 516 -16.71 3.77 -0.95
CA PHE A 516 -16.15 2.43 -1.09
C PHE A 516 -16.85 1.62 -2.18
N VAL A 517 -18.04 2.03 -2.60
CA VAL A 517 -18.83 1.33 -3.63
C VAL A 517 -18.15 1.41 -5.00
N VAL A 518 -18.13 0.28 -5.69
CA VAL A 518 -17.76 0.17 -7.09
C VAL A 518 -18.99 0.43 -7.96
N ASN A 519 -18.89 1.34 -8.93
CA ASN A 519 -19.92 1.55 -9.96
C ASN A 519 -19.32 1.27 -11.34
N ASN A 520 -20.15 0.78 -12.27
CA ASN A 520 -19.82 0.74 -13.69
C ASN A 520 -20.97 1.39 -14.51
N PRO A 521 -20.76 2.54 -15.17
CA PRO A 521 -19.53 3.34 -15.16
C PRO A 521 -19.25 3.96 -13.78
N PRO A 522 -17.99 4.34 -13.47
CA PRO A 522 -17.65 5.06 -12.25
C PRO A 522 -18.49 6.33 -12.06
N LYS A 523 -18.88 6.61 -10.81
CA LYS A 523 -19.70 7.78 -10.42
C LYS A 523 -18.92 8.70 -9.49
N ARG A 524 -19.25 10.00 -9.51
CA ARG A 524 -18.60 10.97 -8.63
C ARG A 524 -18.61 10.50 -7.18
N PHE A 525 -17.48 10.69 -6.51
CA PHE A 525 -17.23 10.30 -5.10
C PHE A 525 -17.25 8.79 -4.80
N ASP A 526 -17.31 7.92 -5.80
CA ASP A 526 -17.16 6.47 -5.60
C ASP A 526 -15.71 6.04 -5.40
N VAL A 527 -15.45 4.75 -5.17
CA VAL A 527 -14.10 4.25 -4.86
C VAL A 527 -13.07 4.61 -5.93
N PHE A 528 -13.46 4.60 -7.20
CA PHE A 528 -12.59 4.99 -8.31
C PHE A 528 -12.25 6.48 -8.24
N HIS A 529 -13.24 7.35 -8.07
CA HIS A 529 -12.99 8.79 -7.95
C HIS A 529 -12.21 9.16 -6.68
N MET A 530 -12.45 8.43 -5.58
CA MET A 530 -11.74 8.64 -4.32
C MET A 530 -10.26 8.23 -4.42
N ILE A 531 -9.92 7.20 -5.20
CA ILE A 531 -8.51 6.86 -5.43
C ILE A 531 -7.83 7.85 -6.40
N ILE A 532 -8.52 8.33 -7.43
CA ILE A 532 -8.04 9.43 -8.28
C ILE A 532 -7.77 10.68 -7.44
N HIS A 533 -8.66 10.99 -6.49
CA HIS A 533 -8.47 12.09 -5.54
C HIS A 533 -7.29 11.87 -4.61
N SER A 534 -7.08 10.64 -4.14
CA SER A 534 -5.92 10.31 -3.33
C SER A 534 -4.62 10.56 -4.10
N ILE A 535 -4.54 10.16 -5.38
CA ILE A 535 -3.39 10.43 -6.25
C ILE A 535 -3.21 11.94 -6.47
N TRP A 536 -4.30 12.68 -6.72
CA TRP A 536 -4.28 14.14 -6.85
C TRP A 536 -3.63 14.84 -5.64
N LEU A 537 -3.99 14.41 -4.41
CA LEU A 537 -3.38 14.95 -3.20
C LEU A 537 -1.86 14.70 -3.14
N ARG A 538 -1.39 13.54 -3.60
CA ARG A 538 0.04 13.22 -3.63
C ARG A 538 0.77 14.05 -4.68
N ARG A 539 0.14 14.28 -5.84
CA ARG A 539 0.69 15.17 -6.87
C ARG A 539 0.82 16.61 -6.38
N LEU A 540 -0.12 17.10 -5.57
CA LEU A 540 -0.04 18.43 -4.95
C LEU A 540 1.13 18.56 -3.96
N ASN A 541 1.63 17.46 -3.38
CA ASN A 541 2.74 17.48 -2.42
C ASN A 541 4.12 17.61 -3.08
N VAL A 542 4.18 17.55 -4.41
CA VAL A 542 5.42 17.60 -5.19
C VAL A 542 5.40 18.82 -6.10
N GLN A 543 6.54 19.49 -6.20
CA GLN A 543 6.82 20.50 -7.22
C GLN A 543 7.99 19.99 -8.05
N ILE A 544 7.83 19.98 -9.38
CA ILE A 544 8.81 19.47 -10.34
C ILE A 544 9.59 20.62 -10.96
#